data_AF-A0A9J6EPY8-F1
#
_entry.id   AF-A0A9J6EPY8-F1
#
_cell.length_a   1.000
_cell.length_b   1.000
_cell.length_c   1.000
_cell.angle_alpha   90.00
_cell.angle_beta   90.00
_cell.angle_gamma   90.00
#
_symmetry.space_group_name_H-M   'P 1'
#
loop_
_entity.id
_entity.type
_entity.pdbx_description
1 polymer ?
#
loop_
_entity_poly.entity_id
_entity_poly.type
_entity_poly.pdbx_seq_one_letter_code
_entity_poly.pdbx_strand_id
1 'polypeptide(L)'
;MYLNHRPSKIMVHCSPCNFTGPYAHWLQGIPFTFVHTVFPNEVFGLPIKEENPHHSTDVVRIRALLRYGGIYLDADVFVVQPLRRFLHYEATVTWPHGYTFGNMIMISHKNSRILRLFMDTYRE
;
A
#
# COMPACT_ATOMS: atom_id res chain seq x y z
N MET A 1 -0.68 2.43 -13.87
CA MET A 1 -1.86 2.50 -12.98
C MET A 1 -2.94 3.45 -13.49
N TYR A 2 -2.72 4.78 -13.52
CA TYR A 2 -3.75 5.79 -13.82
C TYR A 2 -4.57 5.52 -15.10
N LEU A 3 -3.89 5.24 -16.22
CA LEU A 3 -4.53 4.99 -17.52
C LEU A 3 -5.46 3.77 -17.52
N ASN A 4 -4.98 2.66 -16.94
CA ASN A 4 -5.68 1.39 -16.97
C ASN A 4 -6.75 1.30 -15.88
N HIS A 5 -6.46 1.78 -14.66
CA HIS A 5 -7.39 1.69 -13.54
C HIS A 5 -8.46 2.78 -13.53
N ARG A 6 -8.17 3.95 -14.10
CA ARG A 6 -8.99 5.18 -14.04
C ARG A 6 -9.57 5.42 -12.64
N PRO A 7 -8.73 5.48 -11.59
CA PRO A 7 -9.20 5.61 -10.21
C PRO A 7 -9.87 6.98 -9.99
N SER A 8 -10.86 7.03 -9.09
CA SER A 8 -11.47 8.30 -8.66
C SER A 8 -10.53 9.14 -7.78
N LYS A 9 -9.57 8.48 -7.11
CA LYS A 9 -8.54 9.10 -6.28
C LYS A 9 -7.29 8.24 -6.28
N ILE A 10 -6.11 8.87 -6.37
CA ILE A 10 -4.82 8.23 -6.12
C ILE A 10 -4.22 8.87 -4.88
N MET A 11 -4.00 8.07 -3.84
CA MET A 11 -3.35 8.52 -2.61
C MET A 11 -1.89 8.08 -2.61
N VAL A 12 -0.99 9.00 -2.30
CA VAL A 12 0.45 8.73 -2.18
C VAL A 12 0.87 9.03 -0.75
N HIS A 13 1.19 7.98 -0.01
CA HIS A 13 1.67 8.08 1.38
C HIS A 13 3.17 8.37 1.38
N CYS A 14 3.58 9.51 1.94
CA CYS A 14 4.94 10.03 1.77
C CYS A 14 5.43 10.86 2.96
N SER A 15 6.75 10.95 3.09
CA SER A 15 7.46 11.91 3.94
C SER A 15 8.93 11.99 3.50
N PRO A 16 9.40 13.09 2.88
CA PRO A 16 8.64 14.28 2.47
C PRO A 16 7.66 13.98 1.32
N CYS A 17 6.64 14.82 1.17
CA CYS A 17 5.63 14.70 0.11
C CYS A 17 5.91 15.64 -1.05
N ASN A 18 6.97 15.36 -1.81
CA ASN A 18 7.28 16.04 -3.07
C ASN A 18 7.78 15.03 -4.09
N PHE A 19 7.36 15.17 -5.35
CA PHE A 19 8.00 14.45 -6.45
C PHE A 19 9.16 15.29 -6.97
N THR A 20 10.37 14.82 -6.69
CA THR A 20 11.61 15.42 -7.20
C THR A 20 12.35 14.40 -8.06
N GLY A 21 13.10 14.87 -9.05
CA GLY A 21 13.95 14.01 -9.90
C GLY A 21 13.67 14.14 -11.39
N PRO A 22 14.45 13.43 -12.23
CA PRO A 22 14.44 13.61 -13.68
C PRO A 22 13.08 13.30 -14.32
N TYR A 23 12.28 12.42 -13.71
CA TYR A 23 10.97 12.00 -14.21
C TYR A 23 9.78 12.68 -13.54
N ALA A 24 9.99 13.67 -12.67
CA ALA A 24 8.88 14.35 -11.98
C ALA A 24 7.89 15.00 -12.96
N HIS A 25 8.37 15.43 -14.13
CA HIS A 25 7.53 15.98 -15.19
C HIS A 25 6.53 14.96 -15.79
N TRP A 26 6.79 13.65 -15.72
CA TRP A 26 5.85 12.62 -16.19
C TRP A 26 4.62 12.47 -15.30
N LEU A 27 4.69 12.99 -14.08
CA LEU A 27 3.61 12.94 -13.10
C LEU A 27 2.67 14.14 -13.21
N GLN A 28 3.01 15.13 -14.06
CA GLN A 28 2.18 16.31 -14.30
C GLN A 28 0.82 15.92 -14.87
N GLY A 29 -0.25 16.51 -14.32
CA GLY A 29 -1.63 16.26 -14.74
C GLY A 29 -2.27 15.00 -14.15
N ILE A 30 -1.53 14.18 -13.40
CA ILE A 30 -2.13 13.06 -12.65
C ILE A 30 -2.65 13.59 -11.30
N PRO A 31 -3.93 13.35 -10.94
CA PRO A 31 -4.54 13.91 -9.74
C PRO A 31 -4.17 13.11 -8.48
N PHE A 32 -2.93 13.25 -8.03
CA PHE A 32 -2.46 12.68 -6.77
C PHE A 32 -2.97 13.48 -5.57
N THR A 33 -3.35 12.76 -4.50
CA THR A 33 -3.53 13.30 -3.16
C THR A 33 -2.36 12.83 -2.31
N PHE A 34 -1.48 13.74 -1.91
CA PHE A 34 -0.42 13.41 -0.95
C PHE A 34 -1.01 13.24 0.45
N VAL A 35 -0.63 12.14 1.09
CA VAL A 35 -0.97 11.85 2.48
C VAL A 35 0.34 11.83 3.26
N HIS A 36 0.63 12.94 3.94
CA HIS A 36 1.80 12.98 4.81
C HIS A 36 1.70 11.85 5.84
N THR A 37 2.72 11.00 5.87
CA THR A 37 2.71 9.77 6.65
C THR A 37 3.99 9.69 7.47
N VAL A 38 3.82 9.58 8.79
CA VAL A 38 4.92 9.24 9.69
C VAL A 38 5.10 7.73 9.62
N PHE A 39 6.27 7.31 9.14
CA PHE A 39 6.64 5.90 9.11
C PHE A 39 6.94 5.45 10.54
N PRO A 40 6.29 4.38 11.04
CA PRO A 40 6.53 3.93 12.40
C PRO A 40 7.97 3.43 12.51
N ASN A 41 8.63 3.79 13.61
CA ASN A 41 9.85 3.17 14.10
C ASN A 41 9.56 2.09 15.17
N GLU A 42 8.31 2.00 15.62
CA GLU A 42 7.84 1.04 16.60
C GLU A 42 6.40 0.61 16.29
N VAL A 43 6.08 -0.66 16.53
CA VAL A 43 4.73 -1.22 16.44
C VAL A 43 4.47 -2.08 17.67
N PHE A 44 3.40 -1.80 18.41
CA PHE A 44 3.03 -2.50 19.65
C PHE A 44 4.15 -2.59 20.71
N GLY A 45 4.99 -1.57 20.85
CA GLY A 45 6.12 -1.59 21.80
C GLY A 45 7.37 -2.30 21.26
N LEU A 46 7.31 -2.87 20.05
CA LEU A 46 8.44 -3.53 19.41
C LEU A 46 9.09 -2.59 18.38
N PRO A 47 10.40 -2.33 18.48
CA PRO A 47 11.09 -1.48 17.52
C PRO A 47 11.14 -2.16 16.15
N ILE A 48 10.90 -1.39 15.10
CA ILE A 48 11.18 -1.82 13.73
C ILE A 48 12.70 -1.76 13.56
N LYS A 49 13.32 -2.90 13.32
CA LYS A 49 14.78 -2.98 13.16
C LYS A 49 15.24 -2.08 12.01
N GLU A 50 16.24 -1.25 12.27
CA GLU A 50 16.80 -0.31 11.28
C GLU A 50 17.34 -1.03 10.04
N GLU A 51 17.79 -2.28 10.20
CA GLU A 51 18.24 -3.16 9.11
C GLU A 51 17.14 -3.58 8.12
N ASN A 52 15.86 -3.32 8.41
CA ASN A 52 14.76 -3.62 7.50
C ASN A 52 13.68 -2.51 7.48
N PRO A 53 13.97 -1.36 6.86
CA PRO A 53 13.05 -0.23 6.81
C PRO A 53 11.73 -0.54 6.08
N HIS A 54 11.69 -1.59 5.25
CA HIS A 54 10.48 -2.05 4.57
C HIS A 54 9.38 -2.50 5.54
N HIS A 55 9.72 -2.89 6.76
CA HIS A 55 8.70 -3.23 7.77
C HIS A 55 7.83 -2.01 8.12
N SER A 56 8.38 -0.79 8.06
CA SER A 56 7.60 0.43 8.30
C SER A 56 6.57 0.69 7.19
N THR A 57 6.92 0.39 5.93
CA THR A 57 6.04 0.59 4.77
C THR A 57 4.95 -0.47 4.72
N ASP A 58 5.23 -1.70 5.15
CA ASP A 58 4.26 -2.77 5.35
C ASP A 58 3.15 -2.36 6.35
N VAL A 59 3.56 -1.73 7.46
CA VAL A 59 2.60 -1.24 8.46
C VAL A 59 1.77 -0.08 7.90
N VAL A 60 2.41 0.83 7.15
CA VAL A 60 1.71 1.96 6.51
C VAL A 60 0.66 1.49 5.52
N ARG A 61 0.96 0.50 4.65
CA ARG A 61 -0.01 -0.01 3.67
C ARG A 61 -1.19 -0.71 4.35
N ILE A 62 -0.95 -1.49 5.41
CA ILE A 62 -2.01 -2.14 6.19
C ILE A 62 -2.91 -1.07 6.84
N ARG A 63 -2.32 -0.07 7.50
CA ARG A 63 -3.07 1.04 8.11
C ARG A 63 -3.86 1.85 7.09
N ALA A 64 -3.28 2.11 5.91
CA ALA A 64 -3.95 2.81 4.82
C ALA A 64 -5.17 2.03 4.33
N LEU A 65 -5.03 0.73 4.07
CA LEU A 65 -6.14 -0.13 3.63
C LEU A 65 -7.19 -0.33 4.73
N LEU A 66 -6.80 -0.46 6.00
CA LEU A 66 -7.75 -0.49 7.11
C LEU A 66 -8.59 0.79 7.17
N ARG A 67 -7.99 1.96 6.90
CA ARG A 67 -8.66 3.26 6.95
C ARG A 67 -9.53 3.56 5.72
N TYR A 68 -9.04 3.26 4.53
CA TYR A 68 -9.64 3.71 3.26
C TYR A 68 -10.24 2.56 2.44
N GLY A 69 -9.80 1.33 2.65
CA GLY A 69 -10.01 0.22 1.72
C GLY A 69 -9.38 0.52 0.35
N GLY A 70 -9.78 -0.24 -0.66
CA GLY A 70 -9.37 -0.05 -2.04
C GLY A 70 -8.20 -0.95 -2.43
N ILE A 71 -7.29 -0.40 -3.24
CA ILE A 71 -6.20 -1.11 -3.88
C ILE A 71 -4.90 -0.41 -3.52
N TYR A 72 -4.02 -1.11 -2.83
CA TYR A 72 -2.63 -0.72 -2.62
C TYR A 72 -1.76 -1.35 -3.71
N LEU A 73 -0.78 -0.57 -4.17
CA LEU A 73 0.23 -0.96 -5.14
C LEU A 73 1.56 -0.39 -4.70
N ASP A 74 2.62 -1.20 -4.72
CA ASP A 74 3.98 -0.69 -4.67
C ASP A 74 4.24 0.23 -5.88
N ALA A 75 5.16 1.17 -5.71
CA ALA A 75 5.40 2.24 -6.69
C ALA A 75 5.96 1.72 -8.04
N ASP A 76 6.56 0.53 -8.04
CA ASP A 76 7.13 -0.17 -9.18
C ASP A 76 6.16 -1.18 -9.82
N VAL A 77 4.89 -1.23 -9.38
CA VAL A 77 3.88 -2.13 -9.97
C VAL A 77 3.25 -1.53 -11.22
N PHE A 78 3.39 -2.25 -12.35
CA PHE A 78 2.70 -1.94 -13.59
C PHE A 78 1.41 -2.75 -13.78
N VAL A 79 0.27 -2.10 -13.60
CA VAL A 79 -1.06 -2.72 -13.80
C VAL A 79 -1.43 -2.76 -15.28
N VAL A 80 -1.51 -3.95 -15.87
CA VAL A 80 -1.90 -4.18 -17.29
C VAL A 80 -3.41 -4.23 -17.52
N GLN A 81 -4.19 -4.66 -16.52
CA GLN A 81 -5.65 -4.75 -16.56
C GLN A 81 -6.27 -4.26 -15.25
N PRO A 82 -7.47 -3.69 -15.25
CA PRO A 82 -8.10 -3.22 -14.02
C PRO A 82 -8.31 -4.36 -13.00
N LEU A 83 -7.72 -4.22 -11.81
CA LEU A 83 -7.88 -5.13 -10.68
C LEU A 83 -9.24 -5.00 -9.95
N ARG A 84 -10.16 -4.17 -10.44
CA ARG A 84 -11.42 -3.84 -9.76
C ARG A 84 -12.29 -5.06 -9.47
N ARG A 85 -12.21 -6.11 -10.29
CA ARG A 85 -12.93 -7.38 -10.06
C ARG A 85 -12.61 -8.02 -8.71
N PHE A 86 -11.42 -7.79 -8.17
CA PHE A 86 -10.99 -8.37 -6.90
C PHE A 86 -11.53 -7.60 -5.69
N LEU A 87 -12.08 -6.39 -5.87
CA LEU A 87 -12.78 -5.66 -4.82
C LEU A 87 -14.10 -6.33 -4.41
N HIS A 88 -14.56 -7.37 -5.12
CA HIS A 88 -15.68 -8.18 -4.70
C HIS A 88 -15.39 -8.93 -3.37
N TYR A 89 -14.14 -9.35 -3.16
CA TYR A 89 -13.71 -10.05 -1.96
C TYR A 89 -13.33 -9.05 -0.84
N GLU A 90 -13.53 -9.46 0.41
CA GLU A 90 -13.15 -8.64 1.58
C GLU A 90 -11.65 -8.30 1.59
N ALA A 91 -10.82 -9.26 1.20
CA ALA A 91 -9.39 -9.10 0.99
C ALA A 91 -8.90 -9.99 -0.16
N THR A 92 -7.98 -9.49 -0.95
CA THR A 92 -7.24 -10.23 -1.99
C THR A 92 -5.76 -9.87 -1.87
N VAL A 93 -4.92 -10.90 -1.82
CA VAL A 93 -3.45 -10.80 -1.78
C VAL A 93 -2.85 -11.62 -2.92
N THR A 94 -1.61 -11.33 -3.27
CA THR A 94 -0.86 -12.17 -4.22
C THR A 94 -0.25 -13.36 -3.49
N TRP A 95 -0.26 -14.53 -4.13
CA TRP A 95 0.40 -15.71 -3.60
C TRP A 95 1.15 -16.43 -4.72
N PRO A 96 2.45 -16.14 -4.89
CA PRO A 96 3.29 -16.88 -5.81
C PRO A 96 3.46 -18.32 -5.32
N HIS A 97 3.34 -19.30 -6.22
CA HIS A 97 3.47 -20.71 -5.87
C HIS A 97 4.86 -20.99 -5.27
N GLY A 98 4.90 -21.58 -4.07
CA GLY A 98 6.15 -21.89 -3.36
C GLY A 98 6.73 -20.73 -2.54
N TYR A 99 6.03 -19.58 -2.45
CA TYR A 99 6.46 -18.43 -1.65
C TYR A 99 5.41 -18.04 -0.60
N THR A 100 5.78 -17.10 0.26
CA THR A 100 4.88 -16.45 1.21
C THR A 100 3.89 -15.51 0.49
N PHE A 101 2.88 -15.04 1.23
CA PHE A 101 1.95 -14.04 0.72
C PHE A 101 2.70 -12.76 0.32
N GLY A 102 2.45 -12.29 -0.90
CA GLY A 102 2.98 -11.04 -1.39
C GLY A 102 2.19 -9.85 -0.87
N ASN A 103 2.90 -8.77 -0.55
CA ASN A 103 2.33 -7.52 -0.03
C ASN A 103 2.48 -6.33 -1.01
N MET A 104 3.06 -6.57 -2.20
CA MET A 104 3.23 -5.56 -3.25
C MET A 104 1.90 -5.12 -3.88
N ILE A 105 0.89 -6.02 -3.87
CA ILE A 105 -0.47 -5.75 -4.33
C ILE A 105 -1.41 -6.28 -3.25
N MET A 106 -2.14 -5.37 -2.62
CA MET A 106 -3.11 -5.71 -1.59
C MET A 106 -4.42 -4.99 -1.91
N ILE A 107 -5.51 -5.74 -1.93
CA ILE A 107 -6.84 -5.21 -2.24
C ILE A 107 -7.75 -5.58 -1.10
N SER A 108 -8.44 -4.61 -0.52
CA SER A 108 -9.28 -4.91 0.63
C SER A 108 -10.37 -3.89 0.85
N HIS A 109 -11.45 -4.33 1.49
CA HIS A 109 -12.44 -3.43 2.07
C HIS A 109 -11.85 -2.70 3.28
N LYS A 110 -12.40 -1.53 3.58
CA LYS A 110 -12.12 -0.83 4.83
C LYS A 110 -12.43 -1.77 6.02
N ASN A 111 -11.59 -1.74 7.06
CA ASN A 111 -11.78 -2.57 8.26
C ASN A 111 -11.88 -4.09 7.99
N SER A 112 -11.20 -4.60 6.97
CA SER A 112 -11.12 -6.05 6.70
C SER A 112 -10.56 -6.85 7.87
N ARG A 113 -11.13 -8.04 8.10
CA ARG A 113 -10.69 -8.99 9.15
C ARG A 113 -9.27 -9.51 8.89
N ILE A 114 -8.94 -9.82 7.64
CA ILE A 114 -7.59 -10.32 7.30
C ILE A 114 -6.53 -9.26 7.57
N LEU A 115 -6.79 -7.99 7.26
CA LEU A 115 -5.82 -6.92 7.53
C LEU A 115 -5.61 -6.67 9.03
N ARG A 116 -6.63 -6.91 9.87
CA ARG A 116 -6.44 -6.88 11.33
C ARG A 116 -5.53 -8.00 11.79
N LEU A 117 -5.72 -9.22 11.28
CA LEU A 117 -4.84 -10.35 11.58
C LEU A 117 -3.40 -10.08 11.13
N PHE A 118 -3.20 -9.49 9.93
CA PHE A 118 -1.87 -9.09 9.47
C PHE A 118 -1.26 -7.98 10.32
N MET A 119 -2.07 -7.08 10.88
CA MET A 119 -1.56 -6.10 11.83
C MET A 119 -1.14 -6.79 13.13
N ASP A 120 -1.92 -7.75 13.62
CA ASP A 120 -1.64 -8.46 14.87
C ASP A 120 -0.37 -9.32 14.82
N THR A 121 0.12 -9.72 13.63
CA THR A 121 1.40 -10.43 13.50
C THR A 121 2.61 -9.58 13.87
N TYR A 122 2.45 -8.26 14.03
CA TYR A 122 3.51 -7.36 14.52
C TYR A 122 3.57 -7.28 16.05
N ARG A 123 2.80 -8.10 16.77
CA ARG A 123 2.81 -8.17 18.25
C ARG A 123 3.83 -9.16 18.80
N GLU A 124 4.39 -10.01 17.94
CA GLU A 124 5.34 -11.08 18.24
C GLU A 124 6.67 -10.77 17.52
#